data_AF-A0A3C1B162-F1
#
_entry.id   AF-A0A3C1B162-F1
#
_cell.length_a   1.000
_cell.length_b   1.000
_cell.length_c   1.000
_cell.angle_alpha   90.00
_cell.angle_beta   90.00
_cell.angle_gamma   90.00
#
_symmetry.space_group_name_H-M   'P 1'
#
loop_
_entity.id
_entity.type
_entity.pdbx_description
1 polymer ?
#
loop_
_entity_poly.entity_id
_entity_poly.type
_entity_poly.pdbx_seq_one_letter_code
_entity_poly.pdbx_strand_id
1 'polypeptide(L)'
;MAFVKNSSQQLSFEDSTFNPTERSRRYLKNSWAEAFSQLIFPRINEERFAVLYSDNPATRPNTPVNVIVGIMILKEFNDHTDDDLLETILFDIRYQYALHTSSFAD
;
A
#
# COMPACT_ATOMS: atom_id res chain seq x y z
N MET A 1 20.09 -0.62 1.72
CA MET A 1 19.14 -0.92 0.63
C MET A 1 19.35 0.13 -0.45
N ALA A 2 19.25 -0.24 -1.72
CA ALA A 2 19.24 0.69 -2.84
C ALA A 2 17.84 1.30 -3.01
N PHE A 3 17.76 2.58 -3.38
CA PHE A 3 16.48 3.20 -3.68
C PHE A 3 15.95 2.67 -5.02
N VAL A 4 14.74 2.13 -4.97
CA VAL A 4 13.95 1.73 -6.12
C VAL A 4 12.56 2.33 -5.94
N LYS A 5 12.17 3.16 -6.90
CA LYS A 5 10.81 3.73 -6.94
C LYS A 5 9.81 2.63 -7.25
N ASN A 6 8.66 2.65 -6.58
CA ASN A 6 7.58 1.73 -6.88
C ASN A 6 6.93 2.13 -8.22
N SER A 7 7.27 1.41 -9.29
CA SER A 7 6.81 1.69 -10.65
C SER A 7 5.55 0.91 -11.05
N SER A 8 5.15 -0.11 -10.29
CA SER A 8 4.00 -0.96 -10.56
C SER A 8 2.89 -0.73 -9.52
N GLN A 9 1.69 -0.40 -10.00
CA GLN A 9 0.49 -0.43 -9.18
C GLN A 9 -0.02 -1.87 -9.13
N GLN A 10 0.14 -2.54 -8.00
CA GLN A 10 -0.39 -3.87 -7.72
C GLN A 10 -1.91 -3.74 -7.45
N LEU A 11 -2.68 -3.61 -8.53
CA LEU A 11 -4.14 -3.65 -8.50
C LEU A 11 -4.59 -4.71 -9.49
N SER A 12 -5.04 -5.86 -8.98
CA SER A 12 -5.90 -6.76 -9.77
C SER A 12 -7.26 -6.86 -9.09
N PHE A 13 -8.32 -6.39 -9.76
CA PHE A 13 -9.69 -6.59 -9.30
C PHE A 13 -10.11 -8.08 -9.27
N GLU A 14 -9.34 -8.93 -9.95
CA GLU A 14 -9.55 -10.38 -10.11
C GLU A 14 -8.59 -11.20 -9.25
N ASP A 15 -7.98 -10.59 -8.23
CA ASP A 15 -7.05 -11.27 -7.31
C ASP A 15 -7.66 -12.55 -6.73
N SER A 16 -6.90 -13.65 -6.81
CA SER A 16 -7.31 -14.97 -6.34
C SER A 16 -7.20 -15.12 -4.82
N THR A 17 -6.42 -14.25 -4.16
CA THR A 17 -6.21 -14.29 -2.70
C THR A 17 -7.43 -13.81 -1.91
N PHE A 18 -8.21 -12.89 -2.49
CA PHE A 18 -9.57 -12.56 -2.09
C PHE A 18 -10.33 -12.21 -3.37
N ASN A 19 -11.23 -13.10 -3.83
CA ASN A 19 -12.23 -12.75 -4.83
C ASN A 19 -13.50 -12.28 -4.09
N PRO A 20 -13.57 -11.02 -3.61
CA PRO A 20 -14.76 -10.54 -2.93
C PRO A 20 -15.96 -10.67 -3.85
N THR A 21 -17.10 -11.08 -3.29
CA THR A 21 -18.35 -11.05 -4.02
C THR A 21 -18.58 -9.65 -4.60
N GLU A 22 -19.34 -9.54 -5.69
CA GLU A 22 -19.65 -8.25 -6.30
C GLU A 22 -20.22 -7.25 -5.28
N ARG A 23 -21.00 -7.76 -4.31
CA ARG A 23 -21.51 -6.98 -3.18
C ARG A 23 -20.38 -6.42 -2.30
N SER A 24 -19.42 -7.25 -1.89
CA SER A 24 -18.27 -6.81 -1.09
C SER A 24 -17.39 -5.81 -1.85
N ARG A 25 -17.21 -5.97 -3.17
CA ARG A 25 -16.51 -4.99 -4.02
C ARG A 25 -17.21 -3.63 -4.00
N ARG A 26 -18.54 -3.59 -4.08
CA ARG A 26 -19.30 -2.33 -4.00
C ARG A 26 -19.10 -1.63 -2.65
N TYR A 27 -19.07 -2.37 -1.54
CA TYR A 27 -18.79 -1.78 -0.23
C TYR A 27 -17.35 -1.25 -0.14
N LEU A 28 -16.37 -1.96 -0.68
CA LEU A 28 -14.98 -1.52 -0.72
C LEU A 28 -14.82 -0.22 -1.51
N LYS A 29 -15.43 -0.15 -2.70
CA LYS A 29 -15.44 1.06 -3.55
C LYS A 29 -16.14 2.26 -2.93
N ASN A 30 -17.13 2.02 -2.06
CA ASN A 30 -17.83 3.08 -1.35
C ASN A 30 -17.18 3.45 -0.01
N SER A 31 -16.05 2.82 0.34
CA SER A 31 -15.35 3.07 1.60
C SER A 31 -14.27 4.15 1.48
N TRP A 32 -13.70 4.56 2.61
CA TRP A 32 -12.56 5.48 2.65
C TRP A 32 -11.35 4.95 1.86
N ALA A 33 -11.23 3.64 1.71
CA ALA A 33 -10.09 3.00 1.05
C ALA A 33 -10.01 3.34 -0.45
N GLU A 34 -11.16 3.53 -1.11
CA GLU A 34 -11.22 4.01 -2.50
C GLU A 34 -10.65 5.42 -2.65
N ALA A 35 -11.06 6.33 -1.76
CA ALA A 35 -10.56 7.69 -1.79
C ALA A 35 -9.05 7.71 -1.50
N PHE A 36 -8.59 6.90 -0.55
CA PHE A 36 -7.16 6.81 -0.24
C PHE A 36 -6.35 6.25 -1.42
N SER A 37 -6.80 5.14 -2.02
CA SER A 37 -6.11 4.47 -3.13
C SER A 37 -6.03 5.34 -4.38
N GLN A 38 -7.08 6.10 -4.70
CA GLN A 38 -7.09 6.95 -5.89
C GLN A 38 -6.45 8.33 -5.66
N LEU A 39 -6.65 8.91 -4.47
CA LEU A 39 -6.35 10.32 -4.24
C LEU A 39 -5.04 10.52 -3.48
N ILE A 40 -4.73 9.67 -2.51
CA ILE A 40 -3.59 9.88 -1.60
C ILE A 40 -2.39 9.03 -2.03
N PHE A 41 -2.57 7.72 -2.12
CA PHE A 41 -1.49 6.76 -2.33
C PHE A 41 -0.61 7.06 -3.57
N PRO A 42 -1.16 7.36 -4.77
CA PRO A 42 -0.37 7.60 -5.97
C PRO A 42 0.34 8.97 -5.96
N ARG A 43 -0.05 9.87 -5.04
CA ARG A 43 0.55 11.21 -4.91
C ARG A 43 1.72 11.24 -3.94
N ILE A 44 2.02 10.13 -3.27
CA ILE A 44 3.19 10.02 -2.39
C ILE A 44 4.46 10.03 -3.26
N ASN A 45 5.22 11.12 -3.19
CA ASN A 45 6.48 11.26 -3.92
C ASN A 45 7.63 10.56 -3.16
N GLU A 46 7.94 9.33 -3.57
CA GLU A 46 9.01 8.50 -3.02
C GLU A 46 10.41 9.07 -3.20
N GLU A 47 10.66 9.84 -4.26
CA GLU A 47 12.00 10.36 -4.60
C GLU A 47 12.55 11.29 -3.53
N ARG A 48 11.68 11.92 -2.73
CA ARG A 48 12.09 12.74 -1.58
C ARG A 48 12.88 11.96 -0.54
N PHE A 49 12.68 10.64 -0.48
CA PHE A 49 13.32 9.76 0.49
C PHE A 49 14.56 9.05 -0.07
N ALA A 50 14.91 9.27 -1.35
CA ALA A 50 16.05 8.61 -1.99
C ALA A 50 17.38 8.83 -1.23
N VAL A 51 17.55 10.01 -0.63
CA VAL A 51 18.72 10.37 0.19
C VAL A 51 18.95 9.47 1.41
N LEU A 52 17.93 8.73 1.85
CA LEU A 52 18.04 7.80 2.98
C LEU A 52 18.58 6.42 2.58
N TYR A 53 18.76 6.17 1.28
CA TYR A 53 19.17 4.89 0.74
C TYR A 53 20.59 4.94 0.16
N SER A 54 21.15 3.77 -0.07
CA SER A 54 22.51 3.61 -0.59
C SER A 54 22.53 3.71 -2.11
N ASP A 55 23.51 4.43 -2.67
CA ASP A 55 23.75 4.50 -4.11
C ASP A 55 24.48 3.25 -4.67
N ASN A 56 24.91 2.31 -3.81
CA ASN A 56 25.59 1.10 -4.22
C ASN A 56 24.62 0.11 -4.93
N PRO A 57 24.85 -0.22 -6.22
CA PRO A 57 23.98 -1.11 -6.99
C PRO A 57 24.01 -2.57 -6.52
N ALA A 58 25.00 -2.98 -5.71
CA ALA A 58 25.06 -4.32 -5.11
C ALA A 58 24.17 -4.47 -3.87
N THR A 59 23.47 -3.43 -3.42
CA THR A 59 22.57 -3.51 -2.26
C THR A 59 21.15 -3.91 -2.66
N ARG A 60 20.47 -4.69 -1.79
CA ARG A 60 19.08 -5.11 -2.00
C ARG A 60 18.15 -3.89 -2.16
N PRO A 61 17.10 -3.96 -3.00
CA PRO A 61 16.13 -2.90 -3.13
C PRO A 61 15.39 -2.65 -1.81
N ASN A 62 14.88 -1.45 -1.64
CA ASN A 62 14.05 -1.07 -0.51
C ASN A 62 12.63 -1.65 -0.62
N THR A 63 11.94 -1.71 0.51
CA THR A 63 10.48 -1.74 0.53
C THR A 63 9.95 -0.44 -0.10
N PRO A 64 8.89 -0.49 -0.92
CA PRO A 64 8.26 0.71 -1.49
C PRO A 64 7.99 1.78 -0.43
N VAL A 65 8.50 2.99 -0.66
CA VAL A 65 8.40 4.09 0.29
C VAL A 65 6.95 4.59 0.35
N ASN A 66 6.24 4.58 -0.78
CA ASN A 66 4.84 4.96 -0.82
C ASN A 66 3.96 4.07 0.07
N VAL A 67 4.27 2.77 0.18
CA VAL A 67 3.60 1.84 1.11
C VAL A 67 3.91 2.21 2.56
N ILE A 68 5.18 2.43 2.91
CA ILE A 68 5.57 2.81 4.29
C ILE A 68 4.88 4.12 4.70
N VAL A 69 4.97 5.15 3.87
CA VAL A 69 4.35 6.46 4.16
C VAL A 69 2.83 6.33 4.18
N GLY A 70 2.24 5.56 3.27
CA GLY A 70 0.81 5.31 3.24
C GLY A 70 0.31 4.65 4.53
N ILE A 71 1.03 3.64 5.02
CA ILE A 71 0.77 2.98 6.31
C ILE A 71 0.81 3.98 7.46
N MET A 72 1.82 4.86 7.50
CA MET A 72 1.93 5.89 8.54
C MET A 72 0.76 6.88 8.49
N ILE A 73 0.32 7.29 7.30
CA ILE A 73 -0.87 8.15 7.16
C ILE A 73 -2.12 7.42 7.67
N LEU A 74 -2.29 6.15 7.32
CA LEU A 74 -3.44 5.36 7.74
C LEU A 74 -3.46 5.07 9.25
N LYS A 75 -2.28 4.90 9.85
CA LYS A 75 -2.12 4.77 11.31
C LYS A 75 -2.70 5.99 12.01
N GLU A 76 -2.26 7.19 11.62
CA GLU A 76 -2.74 8.44 12.21
C GLU A 76 -4.21 8.72 11.84
N PHE A 77 -4.64 8.39 10.61
CA PHE A 77 -6.03 8.60 10.18
C PHE A 77 -7.04 7.76 10.97
N ASN A 78 -6.63 6.57 11.46
CA ASN A 78 -7.50 5.66 12.21
C ASN A 78 -7.16 5.60 13.71
N ASP A 79 -6.29 6.48 14.21
CA ASP A 79 -5.81 6.48 15.60
C ASP A 79 -5.31 5.10 16.07
N HIS A 80 -4.63 4.35 15.19
CA HIS A 80 -4.13 3.01 15.50
C HIS A 80 -2.77 3.06 16.21
N THR A 81 -2.54 2.10 17.11
CA THR A 81 -1.19 1.83 17.62
C THR A 81 -0.36 1.07 16.58
N ASP A 82 0.95 0.97 16.79
CA ASP A 82 1.82 0.17 15.89
C ASP A 82 1.44 -1.32 15.91
N ASP A 83 1.04 -1.85 17.06
CA ASP A 83 0.62 -3.25 17.20
C ASP A 83 -0.70 -3.51 16.45
N ASP A 84 -1.69 -2.61 16.60
CA ASP A 84 -2.97 -2.71 15.87
C ASP A 84 -2.76 -2.64 14.35
N LEU A 85 -1.84 -1.78 13.91
CA LEU A 85 -1.54 -1.57 12.51
C LEU A 85 -0.96 -2.83 11.85
N LEU A 86 -0.08 -3.57 12.55
CA LEU A 86 0.50 -4.82 12.04
C LEU A 86 -0.57 -5.87 11.79
N GLU A 87 -1.52 -6.02 12.70
CA GLU A 87 -2.66 -6.94 12.52
C GLU A 87 -3.55 -6.45 11.37
N THR A 88 -3.86 -5.15 11.34
CA THR A 88 -4.77 -4.56 10.37
C THR A 88 -4.28 -4.68 8.92
N ILE A 89 -2.98 -4.47 8.66
CA ILE A 89 -2.41 -4.61 7.31
C ILE A 89 -2.56 -6.04 6.78
N LEU A 90 -2.46 -7.04 7.66
CA LEU A 90 -2.52 -8.46 7.31
C LEU A 90 -3.96 -8.93 7.06
N PHE A 91 -4.93 -8.43 7.83
CA PHE A 91 -6.29 -8.99 7.85
C PHE A 91 -7.39 -8.05 7.35
N ASP A 92 -7.14 -6.74 7.20
CA ASP A 92 -8.11 -5.79 6.66
C ASP A 92 -7.88 -5.51 5.17
N ILE A 93 -8.78 -6.05 4.34
CA ILE A 93 -8.78 -5.85 2.88
C ILE A 93 -8.86 -4.36 2.48
N ARG A 94 -9.41 -3.48 3.33
CA ARG A 94 -9.46 -2.03 3.06
C ARG A 94 -8.06 -1.42 3.07
N TYR A 95 -7.19 -1.86 3.97
CA TYR A 95 -5.80 -1.41 4.02
C TYR A 95 -5.02 -1.91 2.82
N GLN A 96 -5.20 -3.18 2.48
CA GLN A 96 -4.55 -3.78 1.32
C GLN A 96 -4.98 -3.08 0.02
N TYR A 97 -6.27 -2.76 -0.09
CA TYR A 97 -6.82 -2.00 -1.20
C TYR A 97 -6.31 -0.56 -1.25
N ALA A 98 -6.30 0.14 -0.11
CA ALA A 98 -5.83 1.51 0.00
C ALA A 98 -4.35 1.66 -0.41
N LEU A 99 -3.53 0.68 -0.06
CA LEU A 99 -2.07 0.69 -0.26
C LEU A 99 -1.62 0.00 -1.54
N HIS A 100 -2.57 -0.45 -2.38
CA HIS A 100 -2.28 -1.24 -3.58
C HIS A 100 -1.35 -2.43 -3.26
N THR A 101 -1.62 -3.17 -2.19
CA THR A 101 -0.85 -4.38 -1.85
C THR A 101 -1.61 -5.66 -2.21
N SER A 102 -2.80 -5.55 -2.83
CA SER A 102 -3.57 -6.67 -3.35
C SER A 102 -3.14 -7.01 -4.78
N SER A 103 -2.49 -8.17 -4.90
CA SER A 103 -2.07 -8.96 -6.07
C SER A 103 -0.64 -8.79 -6.58
N PHE A 104 0.10 -9.90 -6.45
CA PHE A 104 1.09 -10.37 -7.41
C PHE A 104 0.41 -11.44 -8.29
N ALA A 105 0.37 -11.22 -9.60
CA ALA A 105 0.27 -12.28 -10.59
C ALA A 105 1.53 -12.16 -11.45
N ASP A 106 2.28 -13.24 -11.58
CA ASP A 106 3.41 -13.34 -12.53
C ASP A 106 2.93 -13.06 -13.96
#